data_AF-A0A1G6TSL9-F1
#
_entry.id   AF-A0A1G6TSL9-F1
#
_cell.length_a   1.000
_cell.length_b   1.000
_cell.length_c   1.000
_cell.angle_alpha   90.00
_cell.angle_beta   90.00
_cell.angle_gamma   90.00
#
_symmetry.space_group_name_H-M   'P 1'
#
loop_
_entity.id
_entity.type
_entity.pdbx_description
1 polymer ?
#
loop_
_entity_poly.entity_id
_entity_poly.type
_entity_poly.pdbx_seq_one_letter_code
_entity_poly.pdbx_strand_id
1 'polypeptide(L)' 'MNCDSQPSGRVAHALEIHRSIAACSDHLTRNNDVHALTAALMLPCYQAQLGRLARAMNSVEKSELMSLLLPIDAG' A
#
# COMPACT_ATOMS: atom_id res chain seq x y z
N MET A 1 -5.10 20.57 21.26
CA MET A 1 -4.67 19.16 21.12
C MET A 1 -4.85 18.78 19.67
N ASN A 2 -3.76 18.69 18.91
CA ASN A 2 -3.81 18.10 17.57
C ASN A 2 -3.71 16.58 17.75
N CYS A 3 -4.83 15.89 17.59
CA CYS A 3 -4.84 14.43 17.43
C CYS A 3 -4.45 14.11 15.98
N ASP A 4 -3.22 14.44 15.61
CA ASP A 4 -2.56 13.77 14.50
C ASP A 4 -2.25 12.37 15.03
N SER A 5 -3.23 11.47 14.97
CA SER A 5 -3.03 10.04 15.18
C SER A 5 -2.01 9.61 14.13
N GLN A 6 -0.72 9.70 14.47
CA GLN A 6 0.33 9.19 13.62
C GLN A 6 -0.02 7.74 13.37
N PRO A 7 -0.22 7.34 12.09
CA PRO A 7 -0.50 5.95 11.80
C PRO A 7 0.60 5.12 12.45
N SER A 8 0.21 4.04 13.12
CA SER A 8 1.19 3.07 13.68
C SER A 8 2.28 2.87 12.62
N GLY A 9 3.55 2.81 13.00
CA GLY A 9 4.65 2.73 12.02
C GLY A 9 4.46 1.58 11.00
N ARG A 10 3.69 0.56 11.39
CA ARG A 10 3.21 -0.52 10.52
C ARG A 10 2.17 -0.07 9.49
N VAL A 11 1.18 0.74 9.88
CA VAL A 11 0.16 1.32 8.99
C VAL A 11 0.82 2.25 7.97
N ALA A 12 1.76 3.11 8.39
CA ALA A 12 2.51 3.97 7.48
C ALA A 12 3.29 3.16 6.44
N HIS A 13 3.99 2.11 6.88
CA HIS A 13 4.75 1.22 5.99
C HIS A 13 3.82 0.43 5.04
N ALA A 14 2.65 0.00 5.50
CA ALA A 14 1.67 -0.68 4.65
C ALA A 14 1.14 0.24 3.53
N LEU A 15 0.90 1.52 3.84
CA LEU A 15 0.49 2.52 2.85
C LEU A 15 1.58 2.78 1.81
N GLU A 16 2.85 2.86 2.23
CA GLU A 16 3.97 3.04 1.32
C GLU A 16 4.12 1.86 0.34
N ILE A 17 3.99 0.63 0.86
CA ILE A 17 3.99 -0.58 0.02
C ILE A 17 2.80 -0.56 -0.94
N HIS A 18 1.61 -0.16 -0.48
CA HIS A 18 0.43 -0.06 -1.33
C HIS A 18 0.63 0.96 -2.48
N ARG A 19 1.21 2.13 -2.18
CA ARG A 19 1.56 3.12 -3.22
C ARG A 19 2.58 2.57 -4.21
N SER A 20 3.56 1.81 -3.74
CA SER A 20 4.55 1.15 -4.61
C SER A 20 3.91 0.11 -5.53
N ILE A 21 2.94 -0.66 -5.03
CA ILE A 21 2.14 -1.60 -5.84
C ILE A 21 1.32 -0.86 -6.90
N ALA A 22 0.67 0.24 -6.53
CA ALA A 22 -0.09 1.06 -7.47
C ALA A 22 0.80 1.62 -8.58
N ALA A 23 1.97 2.18 -8.23
CA ALA A 23 2.95 2.66 -9.20
C ALA A 23 3.43 1.53 -10.14
N CYS A 24 3.76 0.35 -9.60
CA CYS A 24 4.13 -0.80 -10.40
C CYS A 24 3.02 -1.20 -11.38
N SER A 25 1.77 -1.19 -10.93
CA SER A 25 0.60 -1.52 -11.76
C SER A 25 0.38 -0.48 -12.87
N ASP A 26 0.65 0.79 -12.59
CA ASP A 26 0.57 1.89 -13.55
C ASP A 26 1.66 1.74 -14.65
N HIS A 27 2.89 1.40 -14.26
CA HIS A 27 3.98 1.09 -15.20
C HIS A 27 3.67 -0.12 -16.08
N LEU A 28 3.04 -1.17 -15.52
CA LEU A 28 2.61 -2.35 -16.28
C LEU A 28 1.51 -2.01 -17.29
N THR A 29 0.57 -1.14 -16.91
CA THR A 29 -0.54 -0.73 -17.78
C THR A 29 -0.06 0.16 -18.93
N ARG A 30 0.98 0.98 -18.71
CA ARG A 30 1.57 1.83 -19.77
C ARG A 30 2.38 1.05 -20.81
N ASN A 31 2.71 -0.23 -20.58
CA ASN A 31 3.28 -1.24 -21.50
C ASN A 31 4.50 -0.86 -22.38
N ASN A 32 5.00 0.37 -22.28
CA ASN A 32 6.10 0.94 -23.06
C ASN A 32 7.14 1.62 -22.15
N ASP A 33 7.12 1.27 -20.87
CA ASP A 33 7.99 1.83 -19.85
C ASP A 33 9.15 0.86 -19.61
N VAL A 34 10.38 1.36 -19.63
CA VAL A 34 11.60 0.57 -19.30
C VAL A 34 11.52 -0.03 -17.89
N HIS A 35 10.67 0.53 -17.03
CA HIS A 35 10.40 0.04 -15.69
C HIS A 35 9.32 -1.04 -15.63
N ALA A 36 8.62 -1.37 -16.73
CA ALA A 36 7.55 -2.38 -16.73
C ALA A 36 8.04 -3.77 -16.33
N LEU A 37 9.22 -4.20 -16.82
CA LEU A 37 9.80 -5.48 -16.43
C LEU A 37 10.19 -5.50 -14.94
N THR A 38 10.82 -4.42 -14.46
CA THR A 38 11.18 -4.29 -13.05
C THR A 38 9.93 -4.26 -12.16
N ALA A 39 8.88 -3.53 -12.58
CA ALA A 39 7.60 -3.48 -11.90
C ALA A 39 6.93 -4.87 -11.85
N ALA A 40 6.94 -5.63 -12.95
CA ALA A 40 6.40 -6.99 -12.99
C ALA A 40 7.07 -7.92 -11.96
N LEU A 41 8.40 -7.80 -11.82
CA LEU A 41 9.19 -8.62 -10.90
C LEU A 41 9.03 -8.17 -9.43
N MET A 42 8.92 -6.86 -9.19
CA MET A 42 8.80 -6.30 -7.85
C MET A 42 7.37 -6.38 -7.28
N LEU A 43 6.35 -6.37 -8.14
CA LEU A 43 4.94 -6.45 -7.74
C LEU A 43 4.64 -7.62 -6.78
N PRO A 44 5.01 -8.89 -7.07
CA PRO A 44 4.77 -9.99 -6.13
C PRO A 44 5.56 -9.83 -4.82
N CYS A 45 6.73 -9.18 -4.86
CA CYS A 45 7.53 -8.93 -3.66
C CYS A 45 6.84 -7.94 -2.71
N TYR A 46 6.33 -6.84 -3.25
CA TYR A 46 5.56 -5.86 -2.49
C TYR A 46 4.24 -6.45 -1.96
N GLN A 47 3.52 -7.23 -2.76
CA GLN A 47 2.31 -7.93 -2.32
C GLN A 47 2.59 -8.90 -1.17
N ALA A 48 3.67 -9.68 -1.25
CA ALA A 48 4.08 -10.58 -0.17
C ALA A 48 4.47 -9.81 1.10
N GLN A 49 5.17 -8.68 0.96
CA GLN A 49 5.54 -7.83 2.10
C GLN A 49 4.31 -7.22 2.78
N LEU A 50 3.35 -6.71 2.00
CA LEU A 50 2.08 -6.21 2.50
C LEU A 50 1.30 -7.31 3.23
N GLY A 51 1.24 -8.53 2.66
CA GLY A 51 0.58 -9.67 3.29
C GLY A 51 1.23 -10.13 4.59
N ARG A 52 2.56 -10.02 4.72
CA ARG A 52 3.28 -10.27 5.98
C ARG A 52 2.98 -9.19 7.02
N LEU A 53 2.98 -7.93 6.60
CA LEU A 53 2.71 -6.79 7.46
C LEU A 53 1.26 -6.81 7.98
N ALA A 54 0.30 -7.09 7.10
CA ALA A 54 -1.09 -7.28 7.45
C ALA A 54 -1.31 -8.45 8.41
N ARG A 55 -0.54 -9.54 8.33
CA ARG A 55 -0.61 -10.63 9.33
C ARG A 55 -0.09 -10.21 10.70
N ALA A 56 0.93 -9.34 10.75
CA ALA A 56 1.48 -8.82 11.99
C ALA A 56 0.64 -7.69 12.61
N MET A 57 -0.26 -7.08 11.85
CA MET A 57 -1.15 -6.01 12.29
C MET A 57 -2.31 -6.53 13.16
N ASN A 58 -2.64 -5.74 14.18
CA ASN A 58 -3.85 -5.94 14.98
C ASN A 58 -5.11 -5.44 14.25
N SER A 59 -6.28 -5.70 14.83
CA SER A 59 -7.57 -5.34 14.21
C SER A 59 -7.76 -3.83 14.04
N VAL A 60 -7.18 -3.01 14.91
CA VAL A 60 -7.26 -1.54 14.85
C VAL A 60 -6.41 -1.02 13.70
N GLU A 61 -5.16 -1.48 13.60
CA GLU A 61 -4.23 -1.13 12.52
C GLU A 61 -4.76 -1.56 11.14
N LYS A 62 -5.41 -2.73 11.05
CA LYS A 62 -6.07 -3.16 9.80
C LYS A 62 -7.25 -2.27 9.43
N SER A 63 -8.07 -1.90 10.41
CA SER A 63 -9.21 -1.02 10.19
C SER A 63 -8.76 0.38 9.78
N GLU A 64 -7.70 0.89 10.38
CA GLU A 64 -7.09 2.18 10.03
C GLU A 64 -6.49 2.14 8.63
N LEU A 65 -5.73 1.09 8.30
CA LEU A 65 -5.21 0.88 6.95
C LEU A 65 -6.35 0.82 5.91
N MET A 66 -7.41 0.07 6.19
CA MET A 66 -8.56 0.02 5.27
C MET A 66 -9.28 1.36 5.15
N SER A 67 -9.43 2.10 6.24
CA SER A 67 -10.01 3.45 6.21
C SER A 67 -9.18 4.43 5.39
N LEU A 68 -7.85 4.27 5.36
CA LEU A 68 -6.93 5.11 4.58
C LEU A 68 -6.81 4.66 3.12
N LEU A 69 -7.15 3.39 2.83
CA LEU A 69 -7.15 2.82 1.48
C LEU A 69 -8.49 2.96 0.75
N LEU A 70 -9.60 3.07 1.48
CA LEU A 70 -10.88 3.42 0.86
C LEU A 70 -10.79 4.86 0.34
N PRO A 71 -11.19 5.12 -0.92
CA PRO A 71 -11.40 6.48 -1.35
C PRO A 71 -12.47 7.10 -0.45
N ILE A 72 -12.14 8.21 0.21
CA ILE A 72 -13.12 9.08 0.84
C ILE A 72 -13.87 9.78 -0.31
N ASP A 73 -14.75 9.05 -0.99
CA ASP A 73 -15.66 9.58 -1.99
C ASP A 73 -16.97 8.78 -1.94
N ALA A 74 -17.73 9.06 -0.88
CA ALA A 74 -19.18 8.88 -0.84
C ALA A 74 -19.76 10.26 -0.52
N GLY A 75 -19.82 11.11 -1.54
CA GLY A 75 -20.47 12.42 -1.53
C GLY A 75 -21.28 12.59 -2.80
#